data_AF-A0A382IK86-F1
#
_entry.id   AF-A0A382IK86-F1
#
_cell.length_a   1.000
_cell.length_b   1.000
_cell.length_c   1.000
_cell.angle_alpha   90.00
_cell.angle_beta   90.00
_cell.angle_gamma   90.00
#
_symmetry.space_group_name_H-M   'P 1'
#
loop_
_entity.id
_entity.type
_entity.pdbx_description
1 polymer ?
#
loop_
_entity_poly.entity_id
_entity_poly.type
_entity_poly.pdbx_seq_one_letter_code
_entity_poly.pdbx_strand_id
1 'polypeptide(L)'
;GVTKNGNQYPGLVDMEASAIFETMSKYVPTHRLLFLKVVSDYMDVTDWKFLDVESLILKKLDVIQLIVKSHINIDLSDRYILTAGEIKFLNQGSIKLQFTETQSLQLISRAEKFKKLGKEINKLECFFTMTPRSKQERNRIFDQIKQSLST
;
A
#
# COMPACT_ATOMS: atom_id res chain seq x y z
N GLY A 1 -32.26 -15.08 -3.03
CA GLY A 1 -32.20 -14.73 -1.60
C GLY A 1 -31.39 -15.79 -0.93
N VAL A 2 -30.49 -15.42 -0.04
CA VAL A 2 -29.57 -16.36 0.60
C VAL A 2 -30.11 -16.61 2.02
N THR A 3 -30.34 -17.85 2.47
CA THR A 3 -31.08 -18.13 3.72
C THR A 3 -30.26 -18.82 4.80
N LYS A 4 -30.34 -18.35 6.05
CA LYS A 4 -29.91 -19.12 7.25
C LYS A 4 -30.97 -18.99 8.35
N ASN A 5 -31.41 -20.10 8.94
CA ASN A 5 -32.39 -20.15 10.04
C ASN A 5 -33.72 -19.41 9.78
N GLY A 6 -34.20 -19.38 8.53
CA GLY A 6 -35.44 -18.68 8.16
C GLY A 6 -35.28 -17.16 7.95
N ASN A 7 -34.10 -16.60 8.21
CA ASN A 7 -33.79 -15.21 7.83
C ASN A 7 -33.32 -15.18 6.38
N GLN A 8 -34.08 -14.49 5.54
CA GLN A 8 -33.71 -14.18 4.16
C GLN A 8 -32.75 -13.00 4.15
N TYR A 9 -31.54 -13.22 3.65
CA TYR A 9 -30.61 -12.14 3.35
C TYR A 9 -30.94 -11.59 1.95
N PRO A 10 -31.21 -10.28 1.82
CA PRO A 10 -31.59 -9.67 0.54
C PRO A 10 -30.40 -9.51 -0.43
N GLY A 11 -29.17 -9.77 0.01
CA GLY A 11 -27.96 -9.55 -0.77
C GLY A 11 -26.84 -10.56 -0.48
N LEU A 12 -25.66 -10.27 -1.03
CA LEU A 12 -24.45 -11.05 -0.84
C LEU A 12 -23.97 -10.96 0.61
N VAL A 13 -23.59 -12.10 1.18
CA VAL A 13 -23.03 -12.19 2.53
C VAL A 13 -21.52 -12.43 2.41
N ASP A 14 -20.75 -11.67 3.17
CA ASP A 14 -19.28 -11.70 3.17
C ASP A 14 -18.79 -11.21 4.54
N MET A 15 -17.75 -11.84 5.07
CA MET A 15 -17.23 -11.55 6.41
C MET A 15 -15.95 -10.71 6.33
N GLU A 16 -15.20 -10.80 5.23
CA GLU A 16 -13.85 -10.30 5.12
C GLU A 16 -13.80 -8.90 4.51
N ALA A 17 -14.58 -8.61 3.46
CA ALA A 17 -14.48 -7.32 2.79
C ALA A 17 -14.97 -6.15 3.66
N SER A 18 -15.92 -6.38 4.56
CA SER A 18 -16.40 -5.36 5.49
C SER A 18 -15.30 -4.89 6.45
N ALA A 19 -14.55 -5.83 7.05
CA ALA A 19 -13.44 -5.55 7.94
C ALA A 19 -12.28 -4.86 7.20
N ILE A 20 -11.98 -5.30 5.98
CA ILE A 20 -10.97 -4.65 5.13
C ILE A 20 -11.40 -3.22 4.81
N PHE A 21 -12.66 -2.99 4.42
CA PHE A 21 -13.17 -1.66 4.10
C PHE A 21 -13.13 -0.72 5.31
N GLU A 22 -13.60 -1.17 6.47
CA GLU A 22 -13.58 -0.37 7.71
C GLU A 22 -12.15 0.05 8.07
N THR A 23 -11.19 -0.84 7.90
CA THR A 23 -9.78 -0.56 8.20
C THR A 23 -9.16 0.37 7.16
N MET A 24 -9.35 0.06 5.87
CA MET A 24 -8.66 0.74 4.77
C MET A 24 -9.25 2.11 4.44
N SER A 25 -10.55 2.32 4.64
CA SER A 25 -11.21 3.61 4.37
C SER A 25 -10.65 4.77 5.20
N LYS A 26 -9.96 4.48 6.32
CA LYS A 26 -9.24 5.46 7.14
C LYS A 26 -7.98 6.00 6.47
N TYR A 27 -7.42 5.26 5.51
CA TYR A 27 -6.13 5.57 4.88
C TYR A 27 -6.24 5.77 3.37
N VAL A 28 -7.26 5.20 2.74
CA VAL A 28 -7.47 5.22 1.29
C VAL A 28 -8.88 5.76 1.01
N PRO A 29 -9.02 6.76 0.13
CA PRO A 29 -10.33 7.24 -0.31
C PRO A 29 -11.20 6.08 -0.81
N THR A 30 -12.47 6.05 -0.40
CA THR A 30 -13.38 4.93 -0.68
C THR A 30 -13.57 4.66 -2.18
N HIS A 31 -13.53 5.69 -3.03
CA HIS A 31 -13.60 5.57 -4.49
C HIS A 31 -12.38 4.86 -5.12
N ARG A 32 -11.31 4.62 -4.35
CA ARG A 32 -10.12 3.86 -4.77
C ARG A 32 -10.13 2.42 -4.26
N LEU A 33 -11.16 2.02 -3.50
CA LEU A 33 -11.32 0.65 -3.01
C LEU A 33 -12.28 -0.11 -3.93
N LEU A 34 -11.77 -1.13 -4.61
CA LEU A 34 -12.55 -2.03 -5.45
C LEU A 34 -12.52 -3.43 -4.85
N PHE A 35 -13.70 -4.01 -4.67
CA PHE A 35 -13.86 -5.38 -4.16
C PHE A 35 -14.49 -6.26 -5.24
N LEU A 36 -13.72 -7.26 -5.68
CA LEU A 36 -14.22 -8.31 -6.56
C LEU A 36 -14.65 -9.51 -5.69
N LYS A 37 -15.94 -9.81 -5.70
CA LYS A 37 -16.51 -10.93 -4.93
C LYS A 37 -16.82 -12.11 -5.86
N VAL A 38 -16.30 -13.28 -5.52
CA VAL A 38 -16.65 -14.55 -6.18
C VAL A 38 -17.69 -15.24 -5.31
N VAL A 39 -18.91 -15.39 -5.84
CA VAL A 39 -20.01 -16.04 -5.11
C VAL A 39 -19.80 -17.54 -5.20
N SER A 40 -19.57 -18.17 -4.05
CA SER A 40 -19.27 -19.60 -3.97
C SER A 40 -20.51 -20.47 -3.87
N ASP A 41 -21.50 -20.07 -3.07
CA ASP A 41 -22.75 -20.80 -2.91
C ASP A 41 -23.83 -19.94 -2.25
N TYR A 42 -25.00 -20.54 -2.02
CA TYR A 42 -26.07 -20.03 -1.17
C TYR A 42 -25.83 -20.39 0.31
N MET A 43 -26.53 -19.75 1.26
CA MET A 43 -26.32 -19.92 2.72
C MET A 43 -27.13 -21.06 3.32
N ASP A 44 -27.93 -21.76 2.50
CA ASP A 44 -28.65 -22.97 2.85
C ASP A 44 -27.77 -24.23 2.76
N VAL A 45 -26.47 -24.06 2.50
CA VAL A 45 -25.47 -25.14 2.50
C VAL A 45 -25.38 -25.76 3.89
N THR A 46 -25.76 -27.03 3.98
CA THR A 46 -25.68 -27.85 5.19
C THR A 46 -24.30 -28.42 5.45
N ASP A 47 -23.46 -28.55 4.42
CA ASP A 47 -22.08 -29.05 4.54
C ASP A 47 -21.08 -28.20 3.75
N TRP A 48 -20.36 -27.36 4.47
CA TRP A 48 -19.36 -26.45 3.93
C TRP A 48 -18.08 -27.15 3.46
N LYS A 49 -17.91 -28.46 3.74
CA LYS A 49 -16.70 -29.22 3.39
C LYS A 49 -16.57 -29.54 1.90
N PHE A 50 -17.63 -29.37 1.10
CA PHE A 50 -17.64 -29.66 -0.33
C PHE A 50 -17.45 -28.41 -1.22
N LEU A 51 -17.18 -27.25 -0.62
CA LEU A 51 -17.02 -26.02 -1.36
C LEU A 51 -15.66 -25.98 -2.07
N ASP A 52 -15.64 -26.40 -3.33
CA ASP A 52 -14.44 -26.35 -4.18
C ASP A 52 -14.20 -24.93 -4.73
N VAL A 53 -13.71 -24.07 -3.83
CA VAL A 53 -13.39 -22.67 -4.10
C VAL A 53 -12.29 -22.55 -5.16
N GLU A 54 -11.32 -23.46 -5.15
CA GLU A 54 -10.21 -23.45 -6.11
C GLU A 54 -10.72 -23.65 -7.54
N SER A 55 -11.50 -24.70 -7.78
CA SER A 55 -12.11 -24.92 -9.09
C SER A 55 -13.01 -23.76 -9.52
N LEU A 56 -13.74 -23.15 -8.60
CA LEU A 56 -14.60 -22.00 -8.91
C LEU A 56 -13.78 -20.80 -9.39
N ILE A 57 -12.67 -20.50 -8.71
CA ILE A 57 -11.75 -19.43 -9.10
C ILE A 57 -11.13 -19.75 -10.45
N LEU A 58 -10.61 -20.96 -10.65
CA LEU A 58 -9.97 -21.39 -11.90
C LEU A 58 -10.93 -21.25 -13.09
N LYS A 59 -12.18 -21.67 -12.94
CA LYS A 59 -13.22 -21.53 -13.98
C LYS A 59 -13.55 -20.08 -14.34
N LYS A 60 -13.24 -19.12 -13.47
CA LYS A 60 -13.53 -17.69 -13.67
C LYS A 60 -12.28 -16.84 -13.85
N LEU A 61 -11.11 -17.46 -13.93
CA LEU A 61 -9.82 -16.76 -13.94
C LEU A 61 -9.70 -15.78 -15.10
N ASP A 62 -10.16 -16.15 -16.29
CA ASP A 62 -10.14 -15.26 -17.46
C ASP A 62 -11.01 -14.02 -17.26
N VAL A 63 -12.20 -14.20 -16.65
CA VAL A 63 -13.13 -13.10 -16.35
C VAL A 63 -12.54 -12.19 -15.26
N ILE A 64 -11.97 -12.78 -14.21
CA ILE A 64 -11.26 -12.05 -13.15
C ILE A 64 -10.13 -11.23 -13.77
N GLN A 65 -9.32 -11.84 -14.64
CA GLN A 65 -8.20 -11.17 -15.29
C GLN A 65 -8.66 -10.02 -16.18
N LEU A 66 -9.77 -10.21 -16.92
CA LEU A 66 -10.36 -9.15 -17.74
C LEU A 66 -10.84 -7.97 -16.88
N ILE A 67 -11.53 -8.23 -15.78
CA ILE A 67 -12.00 -7.20 -14.85
C ILE A 67 -10.82 -6.46 -14.22
N VAL A 68 -9.80 -7.18 -13.77
CA VAL A 68 -8.59 -6.56 -13.21
C VAL A 68 -7.94 -5.66 -14.27
N LYS A 69 -7.75 -6.15 -15.50
CA LYS A 69 -7.15 -5.36 -16.58
C LYS A 69 -7.95 -4.11 -16.93
N SER A 70 -9.29 -4.18 -16.96
CA SER A 70 -10.13 -3.02 -17.28
C SER A 70 -10.15 -1.96 -16.18
N HIS A 71 -9.79 -2.32 -14.95
CA HIS A 71 -9.71 -1.42 -13.80
C HIS A 71 -8.26 -1.07 -13.41
N ILE A 72 -7.26 -1.52 -14.17
CA ILE A 72 -5.90 -0.96 -14.12
C ILE A 72 -5.99 0.44 -14.70
N ASN A 73 -6.22 1.41 -13.83
CA ASN A 73 -6.05 2.80 -14.17
C ASN A 73 -4.53 3.09 -14.11
N ILE A 74 -3.92 3.38 -15.26
CA ILE A 74 -2.48 3.67 -15.38
C ILE A 74 -2.10 4.88 -14.51
N ASP A 75 -2.98 5.88 -14.41
CA ASP A 75 -2.76 7.08 -13.58
C ASP A 75 -2.85 6.77 -12.08
N LEU A 76 -3.62 5.75 -11.67
CA LEU A 76 -3.59 5.20 -10.30
C LEU A 76 -2.50 4.14 -10.09
N SER A 77 -1.92 3.64 -11.18
CA SER A 77 -0.80 2.69 -11.20
C SER A 77 0.54 3.39 -11.10
N ASP A 78 0.56 4.73 -11.12
CA ASP A 78 1.69 5.56 -10.69
C ASP A 78 1.84 5.41 -9.17
N ARG A 79 2.33 4.23 -8.76
CA ARG A 79 2.58 3.83 -7.37
C ARG A 79 3.83 4.49 -6.80
N TYR A 80 4.46 5.40 -7.55
CA TYR A 80 5.60 6.17 -7.05
C TYR A 80 5.09 7.14 -6.00
N ILE A 81 5.19 6.71 -4.74
CA ILE A 81 4.86 7.54 -3.57
C ILE A 81 5.70 8.82 -3.58
N LEU A 82 6.95 8.69 -4.02
CA LEU A 82 7.86 9.79 -4.28
C LEU A 82 7.83 10.13 -5.76
N THR A 83 7.61 11.40 -6.07
CA THR A 83 7.73 11.91 -7.43
C THR A 83 9.17 11.80 -7.93
N ALA A 84 9.38 11.85 -9.25
CA ALA A 84 10.72 11.87 -9.84
C ALA A 84 11.60 13.02 -9.29
N GLY A 85 10.99 14.18 -9.01
CA GLY A 85 11.66 15.32 -8.38
C GLY A 85 12.16 15.01 -6.96
N GLU A 86 11.34 14.31 -6.17
CA GLU A 86 11.70 13.90 -4.81
C GLU A 86 12.77 12.83 -4.78
N ILE A 87 12.70 11.85 -5.69
CA ILE A 87 13.77 10.85 -5.84
C ILE A 87 15.09 11.54 -6.18
N LYS A 88 15.08 12.50 -7.11
CA LYS A 88 16.26 13.29 -7.46
C LYS A 88 16.79 14.09 -6.25
N PHE A 89 15.89 14.72 -5.49
CA PHE A 89 16.22 15.45 -4.27
C PHE A 89 16.90 14.57 -3.22
N LEU A 90 16.35 13.38 -2.93
CA LEU A 90 16.92 12.42 -1.97
C LEU A 90 18.28 11.87 -2.44
N ASN A 91 18.43 11.60 -3.73
CA ASN A 91 19.69 11.13 -4.30
C ASN A 91 20.78 12.21 -4.22
N GLN A 92 20.45 13.46 -4.53
CA GLN A 92 21.37 14.60 -4.40
C GLN A 92 21.80 14.80 -2.95
N GLY A 93 20.85 14.73 -2.00
CA GLY A 93 21.15 14.77 -0.57
C GLY A 93 22.07 13.63 -0.12
N SER A 94 21.82 12.42 -0.59
CA SER A 94 22.63 11.24 -0.28
C SER A 94 24.07 11.37 -0.78
N ILE A 95 24.26 11.89 -2.00
CA ILE A 95 25.58 12.16 -2.57
C ILE A 95 26.30 13.22 -1.73
N LYS A 96 25.62 14.32 -1.42
CA LYS A 96 26.20 15.44 -0.67
C LYS A 96 26.61 15.05 0.76
N LEU A 97 25.81 14.21 1.41
CA LEU A 97 26.10 13.67 2.74
C LEU A 97 27.01 12.43 2.71
N GLN A 98 27.46 11.98 1.53
CA GLN A 98 28.34 10.82 1.37
C GLN A 98 27.79 9.55 2.02
N PHE A 99 26.48 9.34 1.89
CA PHE A 99 25.80 8.15 2.40
C PHE A 99 26.31 6.88 1.74
N THR A 100 26.40 5.81 2.54
CA THR A 100 26.60 4.48 1.98
C THR A 100 25.35 4.05 1.22
N GLU A 101 25.50 3.08 0.33
CA GLU A 101 24.37 2.50 -0.42
C GLU A 101 23.23 2.08 0.52
N THR A 102 23.54 1.40 1.62
CA THR A 102 22.55 1.00 2.62
C THR A 102 21.84 2.20 3.25
N GLN A 103 22.55 3.32 3.51
CA GLN A 103 21.95 4.54 4.07
C GLN A 103 21.03 5.21 3.05
N SER A 104 21.42 5.27 1.79
CA SER A 104 20.59 5.81 0.70
C SER A 104 19.31 5.00 0.50
N LEU A 105 19.40 3.67 0.50
CA LEU A 105 18.22 2.78 0.42
C LEU A 105 17.29 2.98 1.63
N GLN A 106 17.85 3.06 2.84
CA GLN A 106 17.08 3.34 4.04
C GLN A 106 16.42 4.72 4.01
N LEU A 107 17.10 5.74 3.48
CA LEU A 107 16.55 7.08 3.32
C LEU A 107 15.31 7.05 2.42
N ILE A 108 15.42 6.44 1.23
CA ILE A 108 14.32 6.34 0.27
C ILE A 108 13.14 5.60 0.90
N SER A 109 13.37 4.42 1.50
CA SER A 109 12.30 3.63 2.14
C SER A 109 11.60 4.39 3.27
N ARG A 110 12.34 5.17 4.06
CA ARG A 110 11.76 5.99 5.14
C ARG A 110 11.00 7.19 4.59
N ALA A 111 11.53 7.87 3.56
CA ALA A 111 10.84 8.97 2.90
C ALA A 111 9.52 8.52 2.28
N GLU A 112 9.48 7.37 1.62
CA GLU A 112 8.23 6.78 1.12
C GLU A 112 7.21 6.52 2.22
N LYS A 113 7.63 5.89 3.33
CA LYS A 113 6.73 5.66 4.48
C LYS A 113 6.21 6.97 5.07
N PHE A 114 7.07 7.99 5.13
CA PHE A 114 6.72 9.30 5.64
C PHE A 114 5.67 9.99 4.76
N LYS A 115 5.85 9.92 3.43
CA LYS A 115 4.92 10.49 2.46
C LYS A 115 3.59 9.73 2.37
N LYS A 116 3.60 8.41 2.58
CA LYS A 116 2.37 7.60 2.77
C LYS A 116 1.48 8.10 3.91
N LEU A 117 2.06 8.75 4.92
CA LEU A 117 1.31 9.37 6.04
C LEU A 117 0.81 10.78 5.69
N GLY A 118 0.91 11.23 4.44
CA GLY A 118 0.48 12.55 3.97
C GLY A 118 1.42 13.69 4.38
N LYS A 119 2.69 13.38 4.70
CA LYS A 119 3.67 14.37 5.15
C LYS A 119 4.72 14.66 4.07
N GLU A 120 5.17 15.91 4.00
CA GLU A 120 6.14 16.37 3.00
C GLU A 120 7.60 16.19 3.45
N ILE A 121 8.47 15.82 2.51
CA ILE A 121 9.90 15.55 2.78
C ILE A 121 10.79 16.80 2.69
N ASN A 122 10.25 17.97 2.35
CA ASN A 122 11.00 19.23 2.20
C ASN A 122 11.80 19.61 3.44
N LYS A 123 11.37 19.18 4.64
CA LYS A 123 12.13 19.37 5.88
C LYS A 123 13.53 18.74 5.87
N LEU A 124 13.83 17.86 4.91
CA LEU A 124 15.15 17.29 4.74
C LEU A 124 16.16 18.29 4.12
N GLU A 125 15.69 19.39 3.54
CA GLU A 125 16.54 20.43 2.95
C GLU A 125 17.58 20.95 3.94
N CYS A 126 17.20 21.13 5.22
CA CYS A 126 18.10 21.62 6.25
C CYS A 126 19.29 20.68 6.51
N PHE A 127 19.13 19.38 6.31
CA PHE A 127 20.22 18.41 6.44
C PHE A 127 21.06 18.36 5.16
N PHE A 128 20.43 18.49 3.99
CA PHE A 128 21.11 18.43 2.70
C PHE A 128 21.94 19.69 2.39
N THR A 129 21.88 20.73 3.21
CA THR A 129 22.84 21.84 3.13
C THR A 129 24.21 21.50 3.74
N MET A 130 24.27 20.49 4.62
CA MET A 130 25.47 20.10 5.36
C MET A 130 26.44 19.28 4.50
N THR A 131 27.72 19.28 4.91
CA THR A 131 28.75 18.40 4.35
C THR A 131 29.52 17.77 5.51
N PRO A 132 29.38 16.46 5.75
CA PRO A 132 30.05 15.80 6.87
C PRO A 132 31.57 15.77 6.66
N ARG A 133 32.31 16.05 7.72
CA ARG A 133 33.78 16.02 7.74
C ARG A 133 34.33 14.67 8.21
N SER A 134 33.49 13.82 8.78
CA SER A 134 33.87 12.49 9.27
C SER A 134 32.75 11.46 9.15
N LYS A 135 33.14 10.17 9.23
CA LYS A 135 32.19 9.04 9.28
C LYS A 135 31.23 9.15 10.48
N GLN A 136 31.72 9.62 11.62
CA GLN A 136 30.92 9.79 12.83
C GLN A 136 29.87 10.90 12.65
N GLU A 137 30.27 12.03 12.06
CA GLU A 137 29.36 13.14 11.77
C GLU A 137 28.30 12.74 10.75
N ARG A 138 28.68 12.05 9.67
CA ARG A 138 27.74 11.50 8.69
C ARG A 138 26.69 10.61 9.36
N ASN A 139 27.12 9.68 10.20
CA ASN A 139 26.20 8.76 10.88
C ASN A 139 25.26 9.51 11.83
N ARG A 140 25.76 10.52 12.54
CA ARG A 140 24.95 11.40 13.41
C ARG A 140 23.89 12.17 12.61
N ILE A 141 24.26 12.75 11.46
CA ILE A 141 23.31 13.43 10.57
C ILE A 141 22.26 12.43 10.07
N PHE A 142 22.67 11.23 9.68
CA PHE A 142 21.75 10.19 9.23
C PHE A 142 20.76 9.77 10.34
N ASP A 143 21.21 9.69 11.60
CA ASP A 143 20.33 9.42 12.74
C ASP A 143 19.31 10.53 12.97
N GLN A 144 19.71 11.80 12.82
CA GLN A 144 18.79 12.94 12.90
C GLN A 144 17.74 12.92 11.78
N ILE A 145 18.14 12.58 10.56
CA ILE A 145 17.20 12.40 9.44
C ILE A 145 16.21 11.28 9.73
N LYS A 146 16.67 10.14 10.27
CA LYS A 146 15.76 9.04 10.67
C LYS A 146 14.76 9.48 11.71
N GLN A 147 15.18 10.26 12.71
CA GLN A 147 14.27 10.81 13.73
C GLN A 147 13.24 11.74 13.11
N SER A 148 13.68 12.65 12.24
CA SER A 148 12.79 13.54 11.50
C SER A 148 11.75 12.76 10.69
N LEU A 149 12.15 11.70 9.98
CA LEU A 149 11.24 10.85 9.21
C LEU A 149 10.41 9.87 10.07
N SER A 150 10.56 9.89 11.39
CA SER A 150 9.76 9.06 12.32
C SER A 150 8.73 9.87 13.13
N THR A 151 8.79 11.20 13.09
CA THR A 151 7.87 12.13 13.79
C THR A 151 6.66 12.47 12.96
#